data_AF-A0A967IA68-F1
#
_entry.id   AF-A0A967IA68-F1
#
_cell.length_a   1.000
_cell.length_b   1.000
_cell.length_c   1.000
_cell.angle_alpha   90.00
_cell.angle_beta   90.00
_cell.angle_gamma   90.00
#
_symmetry.space_group_name_H-M   'P 1'
#
loop_
_entity.id
_entity.type
_entity.pdbx_description
1 polymer ?
#
loop_
_entity_poly.entity_id
_entity_poly.type
_entity_poly.pdbx_seq_one_letter_code
_entity_poly.pdbx_strand_id
1 'polypeptide(L)' 'MDPQGHVDVPQLGRVIVEDDVEIGANATIDRGAGTDTVIGKGAKIDNL' A
#
# COMPACT_ATOMS: atom_id res chain seq x y z
N MET A 1 0.31 12.96 17.30
CA MET A 1 0.10 12.50 18.67
C MET A 1 -0.62 13.60 19.40
N ASP A 2 -1.74 13.27 20.02
CA ASP A 2 -2.47 14.16 20.92
C ASP A 2 -2.15 13.77 22.38
N PRO A 3 -2.69 14.47 23.39
CA PRO A 3 -2.45 14.13 24.79
C PRO A 3 -2.96 12.74 25.21
N GLN A 4 -3.76 12.05 24.40
CA GLN A 4 -4.28 10.70 24.64
C GLN A 4 -3.47 9.61 23.91
N GLY A 5 -2.63 9.98 22.93
CA GLY A 5 -1.66 9.10 22.31
C GLY A 5 -1.60 9.20 20.79
N HIS A 6 -1.53 8.05 20.14
CA HIS A 6 -1.53 7.96 18.69
C HIS A 6 -2.94 8.26 18.17
N VAL A 7 -3.01 9.13 17.17
CA VAL A 7 -4.26 9.47 16.50
C VAL A 7 -4.20 8.84 15.13
N ASP A 8 -5.22 8.06 14.78
CA ASP A 8 -5.30 7.43 13.48
C ASP A 8 -5.36 8.49 12.38
N VAL A 9 -4.55 8.28 11.35
CA VAL A 9 -4.57 9.09 10.14
C VAL A 9 -5.50 8.41 9.13
N PRO A 10 -6.55 9.09 8.64
CA PRO A 10 -7.39 8.54 7.59
C PRO A 10 -6.54 8.17 6.37
N GLN A 11 -6.62 6.91 5.94
CA GLN A 11 -5.94 6.43 4.75
C GLN A 11 -6.89 6.60 3.55
N LEU A 12 -6.76 7.70 2.82
CA LEU A 12 -7.70 8.10 1.76
C LEU A 12 -7.23 7.71 0.35
N GLY A 13 -5.94 7.47 0.15
CA GLY A 13 -5.37 7.01 -1.11
C GLY A 13 -5.76 5.57 -1.44
N ARG A 14 -5.39 5.07 -2.60
CA ARG A 14 -5.72 3.72 -3.08
C ARG A 14 -4.44 2.90 -3.22
N VAL A 15 -4.62 1.67 -3.71
CA VAL A 15 -3.57 0.89 -4.33
C VAL A 15 -3.89 0.81 -5.82
N ILE A 16 -2.94 1.22 -6.66
CA ILE A 16 -2.98 1.02 -8.11
C ILE A 16 -1.98 -0.07 -8.44
N VAL A 17 -2.46 -1.16 -9.03
CA VAL A 17 -1.64 -2.25 -9.56
C VAL A 17 -1.71 -2.15 -11.08
N GLU A 18 -0.57 -1.92 -11.71
CA GLU A 18 -0.46 -1.79 -13.17
C GLU A 18 -0.31 -3.16 -13.86
N ASP A 19 -0.19 -3.16 -15.19
CA ASP A 19 -0.10 -4.38 -15.99
C ASP A 19 1.10 -5.26 -15.59
N ASP A 20 0.98 -6.56 -15.83
CA ASP A 20 2.09 -7.53 -15.76
C ASP A 20 2.78 -7.61 -14.38
N VAL A 21 2.08 -7.25 -13.30
CA VAL A 21 2.57 -7.34 -11.92
C VAL A 21 2.39 -8.77 -11.36
N GLU A 22 3.41 -9.26 -10.67
CA GLU A 22 3.37 -10.50 -9.88
C GLU A 22 3.48 -10.17 -8.38
N ILE A 23 2.51 -10.65 -7.59
CA ILE A 23 2.50 -10.52 -6.12
C ILE A 23 2.47 -11.91 -5.50
N GLY A 24 3.52 -12.23 -4.75
CA GLY A 24 3.68 -13.49 -4.02
C GLY A 24 2.72 -13.64 -2.85
N ALA A 25 2.59 -14.88 -2.37
CA ALA A 25 1.70 -15.20 -1.26
C ALA A 25 2.09 -14.44 0.02
N ASN A 26 1.09 -14.01 0.79
CA ASN A 26 1.23 -13.31 2.08
C ASN A 26 1.96 -11.96 2.04
N ALA A 27 2.27 -11.41 0.86
CA ALA A 27 2.68 -10.00 0.76
C ALA A 27 1.51 -9.08 1.17
N THR A 28 1.83 -7.95 1.79
CA THR A 28 0.83 -6.93 2.19
C THR A 28 1.11 -5.63 1.45
N ILE A 29 0.07 -5.04 0.87
CA ILE A 29 0.15 -3.75 0.17
C ILE A 29 -0.85 -2.79 0.83
N ASP A 30 -0.32 -1.86 1.60
CA ASP A 30 -1.13 -0.83 2.22
C ASP A 30 -1.50 0.27 1.23
N ARG A 31 -2.72 0.78 1.37
CA ARG A 31 -3.18 1.97 0.63
C ARG A 31 -2.44 3.20 1.14
N GLY A 32 -2.22 4.17 0.27
CA GLY A 32 -1.56 5.40 0.68
C GLY A 32 -2.43 6.31 1.56
N ALA A 33 -1.80 7.11 2.40
CA ALA A 33 -2.49 8.00 3.33
C ALA A 33 -3.24 9.13 2.62
N GLY A 34 -2.62 9.74 1.62
CA GLY A 34 -3.21 10.81 0.80
C GLY A 34 -3.09 10.52 -0.69
N THR A 35 -1.87 10.35 -1.20
CA THR A 35 -1.61 9.85 -2.56
C THR A 35 -1.76 8.34 -2.63
N ASP A 36 -1.98 7.81 -3.83
CA ASP A 36 -2.08 6.35 -4.05
C ASP A 36 -0.71 5.67 -3.90
N THR A 37 -0.70 4.44 -3.39
CA THR A 37 0.41 3.49 -3.56
C THR A 37 0.33 2.94 -4.98
N VAL A 38 1.43 2.99 -5.74
CA VAL A 38 1.47 2.47 -7.13
C VAL A 38 2.48 1.35 -7.23
N ILE A 39 2.01 0.16 -7.63
CA ILE A 39 2.85 -0.97 -8.02
C ILE A 39 2.97 -0.93 -9.55
N GLY A 40 4.12 -0.44 -10.00
CA GLY A 40 4.36 -0.14 -11.41
C GLY A 40 4.41 -1.38 -12.30
N LYS A 41 4.17 -1.17 -13.59
CA LYS A 41 4.11 -2.21 -14.61
C LYS A 41 5.32 -3.15 -14.57
N GLY A 42 5.05 -4.46 -14.56
CA GLY A 42 6.09 -5.50 -14.58
C GLY A 42 6.78 -5.76 -13.24
N ALA A 43 6.36 -5.12 -12.15
CA ALA A 43 6.94 -5.36 -10.82
C ALA A 43 6.72 -6.80 -10.35
N LYS A 44 7.71 -7.34 -9.65
CA LYS A 44 7.70 -8.68 -9.06
C LYS A 44 7.99 -8.58 -7.57
N ILE A 45 6.98 -8.85 -6.76
CA ILE A 45 7.07 -8.87 -5.30
C ILE A 45 7.00 -10.32 -4.87
N ASP A 46 8.04 -10.81 -4.20
CA ASP A 46 8.10 -12.20 -3.72
C ASP A 46 7.21 -12.39 -2.47
N ASN A 47 7.08 -13.63 -2.03
CA ASN A 47 6.28 -13.96 -0.85
C ASN A 47 6.88 -13.44 0.47
N LEU A 48 6.01 -13.29 1.49
CA LEU A 48 6.33 -12.90 2.88
C LEU A 48 6.91 -11.48 3.00
#